data_AF-A0A383C383-F1
#
_entry.id   AF-A0A383C383-F1
#
_cell.length_a   1.000
_cell.length_b   1.000
_cell.length_c   1.000
_cell.angle_alpha   90.00
_cell.angle_beta   90.00
_cell.angle_gamma   90.00
#
_symmetry.space_group_name_H-M   'P 1'
#
loop_
_entity.id
_entity.type
_entity.pdbx_description
1 polymer ?
#
loop_
_entity_poly.entity_id
_entity_poly.type
_entity_poly.pdbx_seq_one_letter_code
_entity_poly.pdbx_strand_id
1 'polypeptide(L)'
;MGLGLAPGTAAARGLPNRRSRALRILILGGTGFIGPHQVRYALERGHTVTLFNRGRTNPHLFPGVEKLVGDRDGDLDALRGREWDAVLDNSGFEPLIVRDSAQLLSGSVGQYLFVSTQSVYAERSIIDQDESGAVGRPGIPEDQWEGYGPLKALCEREVQRALPGGSTIVRPPVIVGPGDASDRFTYWVDRVHRGGEVLAPGAP
;
A
#
# COMPACT_ATOMS: atom_id res chain seq x y z
N MET A 1 -20.65 -47.48 -2.88
CA MET A 1 -19.34 -47.21 -2.25
C MET A 1 -19.04 -45.74 -2.43
N GLY A 2 -19.26 -44.94 -1.38
CA GLY A 2 -19.00 -43.50 -1.39
C GLY A 2 -17.58 -43.20 -0.93
N LEU A 3 -16.87 -42.37 -1.69
CA LEU A 3 -15.60 -41.77 -1.27
C LEU A 3 -15.88 -40.33 -0.91
N GLY A 4 -15.97 -40.05 0.39
CA GLY A 4 -16.05 -38.70 0.93
C GLY A 4 -14.69 -38.02 0.87
N LEU A 5 -14.63 -36.89 0.18
CA LEU A 5 -13.52 -35.93 0.28
C LEU A 5 -13.71 -35.12 1.56
N ALA A 6 -12.85 -35.36 2.55
CA ALA A 6 -12.76 -34.49 3.72
C ALA A 6 -12.00 -33.21 3.34
N PRO A 7 -12.53 -32.01 3.65
CA PRO A 7 -11.78 -30.77 3.47
C PRO A 7 -10.69 -30.69 4.54
N GLY A 8 -9.43 -30.64 4.11
CA GLY A 8 -8.30 -30.37 5.00
C GLY A 8 -8.40 -28.95 5.54
N THR A 9 -8.71 -28.82 6.83
CA THR A 9 -8.62 -27.54 7.54
C THR A 9 -7.14 -27.18 7.70
N ALA A 10 -6.63 -26.31 6.84
CA ALA A 10 -5.39 -25.60 7.12
C ALA A 10 -5.63 -24.71 8.34
N ALA A 11 -5.18 -25.17 9.50
CA ALA A 11 -5.20 -24.37 10.72
C ALA A 11 -4.40 -23.10 10.45
N ALA A 12 -5.05 -21.94 10.50
CA ALA A 12 -4.39 -20.65 10.52
C ALA A 12 -3.41 -20.66 11.70
N ARG A 13 -2.11 -20.76 11.41
CA ARG A 13 -1.06 -20.58 12.41
C ARG A 13 -1.24 -19.17 12.97
N GLY A 14 -1.79 -19.07 14.18
CA GLY A 14 -1.91 -17.81 14.88
C GLY A 14 -0.56 -17.12 14.90
N LEU A 15 -0.52 -15.86 14.44
CA LEU A 15 0.67 -15.03 14.52
C LEU A 15 1.15 -15.03 15.96
N PRO A 16 2.45 -15.31 16.23
CA PRO A 16 2.93 -15.46 17.59
C PRO A 16 2.62 -14.19 18.39
N ASN A 17 1.94 -14.38 19.53
CA ASN A 17 1.66 -13.34 20.52
C ASN A 17 2.95 -12.96 21.27
N ARG A 18 3.97 -12.48 20.54
CA ARG A 18 4.93 -11.57 21.16
C ARG A 18 4.13 -10.31 21.43
N ARG A 19 4.05 -9.86 22.69
CA ARG A 19 3.76 -8.45 22.96
C ARG A 19 4.87 -7.65 22.28
N SER A 20 4.67 -7.33 21.01
CA SER A 20 5.60 -6.50 20.24
C SER A 20 5.64 -5.16 20.94
N ARG A 21 6.83 -4.69 21.31
CA ARG A 21 7.05 -3.34 21.84
C ARG A 21 6.24 -2.33 21.04
N ALA A 22 5.70 -1.30 21.70
CA ALA A 22 5.09 -0.17 21.01
C ALA A 22 6.07 0.42 19.98
N LEU A 23 5.64 0.53 18.74
CA LEU A 23 6.44 1.03 17.62
C LEU A 23 6.16 2.51 17.36
N ARG A 24 7.17 3.23 16.85
CA ARG A 24 7.02 4.55 16.21
C ARG A 24 6.79 4.33 14.72
N ILE A 25 5.64 4.71 14.20
CA ILE A 25 5.22 4.46 12.82
C ILE A 25 4.99 5.78 12.09
N LEU A 26 5.72 6.02 11.01
CA LEU A 26 5.45 7.11 10.06
C LEU A 26 4.50 6.62 8.98
N ILE A 27 3.44 7.38 8.68
CA ILE A 27 2.52 7.06 7.59
C ILE A 27 2.50 8.19 6.58
N LEU A 28 2.87 7.85 5.34
CA LEU A 28 2.90 8.74 4.19
C LEU A 28 1.56 8.58 3.44
N GLY A 29 0.73 9.63 3.47
CA GLY A 29 -0.64 9.58 2.96
C GLY A 29 -1.69 9.00 3.92
N GLY A 30 -1.49 9.15 5.23
CA GLY A 30 -2.34 8.53 6.26
C GLY A 30 -3.79 9.03 6.39
N THR A 31 -4.19 10.09 5.68
CA THR A 31 -5.57 10.62 5.68
C THR A 31 -6.35 10.33 4.39
N GLY A 32 -5.74 9.60 3.45
CA GLY A 32 -6.36 9.13 2.21
C GLY A 32 -7.30 7.94 2.42
N PHE A 33 -7.44 7.06 1.42
CA PHE A 33 -8.37 5.93 1.49
C PHE A 33 -7.96 4.88 2.53
N ILE A 34 -6.82 4.20 2.34
CA ILE A 34 -6.39 3.11 3.23
C ILE A 34 -5.70 3.59 4.51
N GLY A 35 -5.21 4.84 4.51
CA GLY A 35 -4.47 5.43 5.62
C GLY A 35 -5.25 5.43 6.94
N PRO A 36 -6.50 5.93 7.00
CA PRO A 36 -7.27 5.98 8.24
C PRO A 36 -7.48 4.61 8.90
N HIS A 37 -7.58 3.54 8.11
CA HIS A 37 -7.69 2.17 8.62
C HIS A 37 -6.37 1.72 9.26
N GLN A 38 -5.24 2.00 8.63
CA GLN A 38 -3.91 1.72 9.19
C GLN A 38 -3.64 2.53 10.47
N VAL A 39 -4.02 3.82 10.49
CA VAL A 39 -3.85 4.69 11.67
C VAL A 39 -4.63 4.14 12.85
N ARG A 40 -5.92 3.87 12.69
CA ARG A 40 -6.76 3.33 13.77
C ARG A 40 -6.21 2.02 14.30
N TYR A 41 -5.88 1.09 13.41
CA TYR A 41 -5.33 -0.21 13.79
C TYR A 41 -4.00 -0.09 14.55
N ALA A 42 -3.10 0.80 14.11
CA ALA A 42 -1.83 1.04 14.80
C ALA A 42 -2.04 1.63 16.21
N LEU A 43 -2.94 2.59 16.36
CA LEU A 43 -3.27 3.20 17.65
C LEU A 43 -3.93 2.19 18.60
N GLU A 44 -4.87 1.37 18.12
CA GLU A 44 -5.51 0.29 18.89
C GLU A 44 -4.50 -0.74 19.40
N ARG A 45 -3.39 -0.93 18.67
CA ARG A 45 -2.27 -1.79 19.06
C ARG A 45 -1.26 -1.11 20.00
N GLY A 46 -1.50 0.14 20.38
CA GLY A 46 -0.64 0.91 21.28
C GLY A 46 0.64 1.42 20.63
N HIS A 47 0.65 1.62 19.31
CA HIS A 47 1.78 2.24 18.60
C HIS A 47 1.65 3.76 18.58
N THR A 48 2.79 4.44 18.49
CA THR A 48 2.84 5.89 18.26
C THR A 48 2.86 6.14 16.76
N VAL A 49 1.91 6.92 16.26
CA VAL A 49 1.79 7.25 14.84
C VAL A 49 2.19 8.70 14.60
N THR A 50 2.96 8.95 13.54
CA THR A 50 3.20 10.28 12.97
C THR A 50 2.69 10.26 11.53
N LEU A 51 1.94 11.27 11.13
CA LEU A 51 1.47 11.44 9.75
C LEU A 51 2.35 12.45 9.03
N PHE A 52 2.73 12.18 7.80
CA PHE A 52 3.28 13.19 6.90
C PHE A 52 2.40 13.35 5.67
N ASN A 53 1.92 14.57 5.46
CA ASN A 53 1.02 14.93 4.36
C ASN A 53 0.89 16.46 4.20
N ARG A 54 0.26 16.88 3.10
CA ARG A 54 0.06 18.29 2.72
C ARG A 54 -0.99 19.04 3.55
N GLY A 55 -1.63 18.40 4.52
CA GLY A 55 -2.70 19.01 5.33
C GLY A 55 -4.02 19.29 4.57
N ARG A 56 -4.20 18.76 3.36
CA ARG A 56 -5.38 19.04 2.50
C ARG A 56 -6.51 18.02 2.66
N THR A 57 -6.17 16.73 2.66
CA THR A 57 -7.17 15.65 2.69
C THR A 57 -7.54 15.32 4.12
N ASN A 58 -8.83 15.43 4.45
CA ASN A 58 -9.40 15.09 5.76
C ASN A 58 -8.57 15.59 6.97
N PRO A 59 -8.21 16.89 7.04
CA PRO A 59 -7.24 17.40 8.02
C PRO A 59 -7.69 17.26 9.48
N HIS A 60 -9.00 17.17 9.71
CA HIS A 60 -9.62 17.01 11.02
C HIS A 60 -9.47 15.58 11.60
N LEU A 61 -9.14 14.58 10.78
CA LEU A 61 -8.95 13.22 11.28
C LEU A 61 -7.78 13.13 12.25
N PHE A 62 -7.92 12.31 13.28
CA PHE A 62 -6.86 12.00 14.26
C PHE A 62 -6.28 13.25 14.95
N PRO A 63 -7.08 14.02 15.73
CA PRO A 63 -6.61 15.24 16.38
C PRO A 63 -5.48 15.01 17.40
N GLY A 64 -5.35 13.81 17.97
CA GLY A 64 -4.28 13.45 18.91
C GLY A 64 -3.04 12.84 18.28
N VAL A 65 -2.96 12.74 16.95
CA VAL A 65 -1.82 12.18 16.22
C VAL A 65 -0.96 13.31 15.67
N GLU A 66 0.37 13.22 15.85
CA GLU A 66 1.31 14.19 15.30
C GLU A 66 1.19 14.24 13.77
N LYS A 67 1.10 15.44 13.22
CA LYS A 67 1.04 15.69 11.77
C LYS A 67 2.19 16.59 11.37
N LEU A 68 3.12 16.03 10.62
CA LEU A 68 4.17 16.75 9.92
C LEU A 68 3.59 17.23 8.59
N VAL A 69 3.57 18.55 8.40
CA VAL A 69 3.11 19.15 7.16
C VAL A 69 4.28 19.22 6.18
N GLY A 70 4.05 18.74 4.96
CA GLY A 70 4.99 18.86 3.85
C GLY A 70 4.41 18.22 2.59
N ASP A 71 5.18 18.29 1.50
CA ASP A 71 4.88 17.63 0.23
C ASP A 71 6.00 16.66 -0.12
N ARG A 72 5.65 15.44 -0.53
CA ARG A 72 6.68 14.49 -0.95
C ARG A 72 7.41 14.98 -2.19
N ASP A 73 6.73 15.78 -3.00
CA ASP A 73 7.31 16.45 -4.17
C ASP A 73 8.15 17.67 -3.76
N GLY A 74 9.27 17.42 -3.07
CA GLY A 74 10.30 18.42 -2.78
C GLY A 74 10.25 19.12 -1.43
N ASP A 75 9.24 18.91 -0.58
CA ASP A 75 9.11 19.52 0.76
C ASP A 75 9.11 18.45 1.87
N LEU A 76 10.28 17.83 2.05
CA LEU A 76 10.50 16.72 2.98
C LEU A 76 11.17 17.14 4.30
N ASP A 77 11.44 18.43 4.51
CA ASP A 77 12.31 18.90 5.59
C ASP A 77 11.80 18.55 6.99
N ALA A 78 10.48 18.46 7.17
CA ALA A 78 9.86 18.04 8.42
C ALA A 78 10.28 16.63 8.88
N LEU A 79 10.77 15.78 7.96
CA LEU A 79 11.23 14.42 8.24
C LEU A 79 12.69 14.35 8.70
N ARG A 80 13.50 15.39 8.48
CA ARG A 80 14.95 15.37 8.76
C ARG A 80 15.25 15.24 10.25
N GLY A 81 16.25 14.43 10.59
CA GLY A 81 16.73 14.26 11.97
C GLY A 81 15.77 13.50 12.89
N ARG A 82 14.78 12.80 12.32
CA ARG A 82 13.80 12.00 13.04
C ARG A 82 13.97 10.52 12.71
N GLU A 83 13.49 9.66 13.59
CA GLU A 83 13.60 8.21 13.43
C GLU A 83 12.28 7.50 13.71
N TRP A 84 12.03 6.43 12.98
CA TRP A 84 10.85 5.57 13.15
C TRP A 84 11.24 4.09 13.13
N ASP A 85 10.44 3.27 13.81
CA ASP A 85 10.59 1.82 13.72
C ASP A 85 10.10 1.31 12.36
N ALA A 86 9.03 1.93 11.81
CA ALA A 86 8.49 1.57 10.51
C ALA A 86 7.89 2.77 9.75
N VAL A 87 7.89 2.67 8.43
CA VAL A 87 7.16 3.56 7.51
C VAL A 87 6.08 2.76 6.78
N LEU A 88 4.87 3.31 6.69
CA LEU A 88 3.82 2.85 5.80
C LEU A 88 3.64 3.88 4.68
N ASP A 89 4.04 3.52 3.47
CA ASP A 89 3.96 4.38 2.29
C ASP A 89 2.77 4.02 1.41
N ASN A 90 1.69 4.79 1.52
CA ASN A 90 0.46 4.61 0.75
C ASN A 90 0.38 5.52 -0.47
N SER A 91 1.20 6.58 -0.53
CA SER A 91 1.03 7.69 -1.48
C SER A 91 2.06 7.72 -2.61
N GLY A 92 3.00 6.78 -2.67
CA GLY A 92 4.03 6.77 -3.70
C GLY A 92 3.49 6.39 -5.07
N PHE A 93 3.81 7.22 -6.08
CA PHE A 93 3.36 7.03 -7.45
C PHE A 93 4.42 7.38 -8.49
N GLU A 94 5.08 8.53 -8.34
CA GLU A 94 6.15 8.96 -9.24
C GLU A 94 7.51 8.45 -8.76
N PRO A 95 8.31 7.76 -9.60
CA PRO A 95 9.55 7.10 -9.17
C PRO A 95 10.56 8.03 -8.52
N LEU A 96 10.81 9.21 -9.12
CA LEU A 96 11.78 10.18 -8.59
C LEU A 96 11.32 10.75 -7.23
N ILE A 97 10.03 11.05 -7.10
CA ILE A 97 9.44 11.54 -5.84
C ILE A 97 9.52 10.45 -4.74
N VAL A 98 9.28 9.19 -5.10
CA VAL A 98 9.43 8.05 -4.17
C VAL A 98 10.88 7.88 -3.77
N ARG A 99 11.81 7.89 -4.74
CA ARG A 99 13.26 7.81 -4.51
C ARG A 99 13.71 8.82 -3.48
N ASP A 100 13.36 10.09 -3.65
CA ASP A 100 13.84 11.16 -2.79
C ASP A 100 13.39 10.96 -1.33
N SER A 101 12.14 10.57 -1.11
CA SER A 101 11.65 10.26 0.24
C SER A 101 12.22 8.96 0.82
N ALA A 102 12.43 7.92 0.00
CA ALA A 102 13.00 6.66 0.44
C ALA A 102 14.50 6.81 0.80
N GLN A 103 15.24 7.59 0.01
CA GLN A 103 16.63 7.93 0.30
C GLN A 103 16.76 8.79 1.56
N LEU A 104 15.89 9.79 1.73
CA LEU A 104 15.89 10.62 2.94
C LEU A 104 15.66 9.79 4.21
N LEU A 105 14.73 8.84 4.14
CA LEU A 105 14.38 7.97 5.26
C LEU A 105 15.36 6.81 5.44
N SER A 106 16.25 6.57 4.48
CA SER A 106 17.29 5.54 4.57
C SER A 106 18.19 5.81 5.77
N GLY A 107 18.39 4.80 6.61
CA GLY A 107 19.11 4.91 7.88
C GLY A 107 18.32 5.50 9.06
N SER A 108 17.12 6.05 8.82
CA SER A 108 16.25 6.62 9.86
C SER A 108 14.99 5.78 10.14
N VAL A 109 14.84 4.66 9.42
CA VAL A 109 13.71 3.73 9.57
C VAL A 109 14.18 2.28 9.69
N GLY A 110 13.56 1.52 10.59
CA GLY A 110 13.83 0.09 10.74
C GLY A 110 13.23 -0.78 9.61
N GLN A 111 12.01 -0.46 9.17
CA GLN A 111 11.36 -1.13 8.04
C GLN A 111 10.53 -0.17 7.19
N TYR A 112 10.71 -0.21 5.88
CA TYR A 112 9.92 0.58 4.92
C TYR A 112 8.92 -0.30 4.18
N LEU A 113 7.62 -0.17 4.49
CA LEU A 113 6.56 -0.86 3.77
C LEU A 113 6.01 0.05 2.67
N PHE A 114 6.14 -0.39 1.42
CA PHE A 114 5.59 0.30 0.26
C PHE A 114 4.33 -0.41 -0.24
N VAL A 115 3.21 0.31 -0.26
CA VAL A 115 1.97 -0.18 -0.86
C VAL A 115 2.04 0.04 -2.38
N SER A 116 2.31 -1.05 -3.09
CA SER A 116 2.31 -1.12 -4.55
C SER A 116 0.94 -1.55 -5.08
N THR A 117 0.88 -2.35 -6.13
CA THR A 117 -0.35 -2.79 -6.80
C THR A 117 -0.09 -4.07 -7.59
N GLN A 118 -1.09 -4.94 -7.75
CA GLN A 118 -1.03 -6.03 -8.72
C GLN A 118 -0.88 -5.54 -10.17
N SER A 119 -1.20 -4.27 -10.46
CA SER A 119 -1.02 -3.70 -11.81
C SER A 119 0.45 -3.61 -12.25
N VAL A 120 1.42 -3.87 -11.37
CA VAL A 120 2.84 -3.91 -11.74
C VAL A 120 3.18 -5.14 -12.57
N TYR A 121 2.43 -6.24 -12.50
CA TYR A 121 2.73 -7.44 -13.28
C TYR A 121 2.51 -7.19 -14.77
N ALA A 122 3.47 -7.66 -15.58
CA ALA A 122 3.46 -7.50 -17.03
C ALA A 122 2.31 -8.28 -17.68
N GLU A 123 2.10 -9.51 -17.21
CA GLU A 123 0.95 -10.34 -17.56
C GLU A 123 0.06 -10.49 -16.33
N ARG A 124 -1.21 -10.08 -16.45
CA ARG A 124 -2.18 -10.02 -15.34
C ARG A 124 -3.26 -11.09 -15.44
N SER A 125 -3.27 -11.89 -16.52
CA SER A 125 -4.19 -13.00 -16.70
C SER A 125 -3.72 -14.32 -16.06
N ILE A 126 -2.48 -14.36 -15.54
CA ILE A 126 -1.95 -15.54 -14.84
C ILE A 126 -2.65 -15.68 -13.49
N ILE A 127 -3.35 -16.80 -13.32
CA ILE A 127 -4.00 -17.20 -12.07
C ILE A 127 -2.93 -17.66 -11.08
N ASP A 128 -3.10 -17.32 -9.81
CA ASP A 128 -2.19 -17.67 -8.70
C ASP A 128 -0.72 -17.24 -8.92
N GLN A 129 -0.52 -16.16 -9.69
CA GLN A 129 0.79 -15.54 -9.89
C GLN A 129 1.38 -15.06 -8.55
N ASP A 130 2.61 -15.48 -8.25
CA ASP A 130 3.35 -15.05 -7.07
C ASP A 130 4.22 -13.79 -7.33
N GLU A 131 5.07 -13.45 -6.38
CA GLU A 131 5.93 -12.25 -6.43
C GLU A 131 7.07 -12.33 -7.45
N SER A 132 7.38 -13.53 -7.95
CA SER A 132 8.41 -13.78 -8.96
C SER A 132 7.99 -13.40 -10.39
N GLY A 133 6.70 -13.12 -10.61
CA GLY A 133 6.16 -12.71 -11.89
C GLY A 133 6.85 -11.46 -12.46
N ALA A 134 7.06 -11.45 -13.78
CA ALA A 134 7.66 -10.31 -14.47
C ALA A 134 6.83 -9.02 -14.24
N VAL A 135 7.51 -7.91 -13.96
CA VAL A 135 6.89 -6.61 -13.68
C VAL A 135 7.23 -5.56 -14.73
N GLY A 136 6.34 -4.58 -14.91
CA GLY A 136 6.47 -3.47 -15.84
C GLY A 136 6.22 -3.88 -17.29
N ARG A 137 7.13 -3.47 -18.18
CA ARG A 137 7.03 -3.76 -19.63
C ARG A 137 8.30 -4.47 -20.12
N PRO A 138 8.39 -5.81 -19.95
CA PRO A 138 9.53 -6.59 -20.45
C PRO A 138 9.80 -6.31 -21.93
N GLY A 139 11.07 -6.12 -22.28
CA GLY A 139 11.50 -5.81 -23.65
C GLY A 139 11.40 -4.32 -24.04
N ILE A 140 10.86 -3.46 -23.17
CA ILE A 140 10.83 -2.00 -23.35
C ILE A 140 11.80 -1.34 -22.35
N PRO A 141 12.66 -0.40 -22.79
CA PRO A 141 13.50 0.39 -21.89
C PRO A 141 12.70 1.09 -20.77
N GLU A 142 13.25 1.12 -19.56
CA GLU A 142 12.56 1.63 -18.35
C GLU A 142 12.22 3.13 -18.43
N ASP A 143 13.02 3.91 -19.13
CA ASP A 143 12.77 5.34 -19.39
C ASP A 143 11.57 5.58 -20.31
N GLN A 144 11.04 4.54 -20.95
CA GLN A 144 9.83 4.56 -21.77
C GLN A 144 8.63 3.93 -21.05
N TRP A 145 8.76 3.58 -19.76
CA TRP A 145 7.66 3.00 -19.01
C TRP A 145 6.69 4.08 -18.57
N GLU A 146 5.47 4.01 -19.11
CA GLU A 146 4.38 4.93 -18.77
C GLU A 146 3.17 4.20 -18.18
N GLY A 147 2.39 4.97 -17.41
CA GLY A 147 1.13 4.53 -16.82
C GLY A 147 1.26 3.91 -15.44
N TYR A 148 0.11 3.63 -14.82
CA TYR A 148 0.03 3.35 -13.39
C TYR A 148 0.86 2.14 -12.93
N GLY A 149 0.74 1.00 -13.62
CA GLY A 149 1.46 -0.23 -13.28
C GLY A 149 2.99 -0.11 -13.43
N PRO A 150 3.49 0.23 -14.63
CA PRO A 150 4.93 0.38 -14.86
C PRO A 150 5.60 1.44 -13.98
N LEU A 151 4.97 2.61 -13.76
CA LEU A 151 5.52 3.63 -12.85
C LEU A 151 5.58 3.13 -11.40
N LYS A 152 4.57 2.37 -10.94
CA LYS A 152 4.61 1.73 -9.62
C LYS A 152 5.71 0.67 -9.53
N ALA A 153 5.97 -0.10 -10.61
CA ALA A 153 7.09 -1.04 -10.65
C ALA A 153 8.45 -0.34 -10.54
N LEU A 154 8.61 0.84 -11.15
CA LEU A 154 9.81 1.67 -10.96
C LEU A 154 9.91 2.19 -9.52
N CYS A 155 8.80 2.60 -8.90
CA CYS A 155 8.80 3.00 -7.49
C CYS A 155 9.25 1.87 -6.55
N GLU A 156 8.81 0.63 -6.78
CA GLU A 156 9.26 -0.54 -6.00
C GLU A 156 10.79 -0.65 -6.02
N ARG A 157 11.40 -0.46 -7.21
CA ARG A 157 12.85 -0.52 -7.40
C ARG A 157 13.56 0.61 -6.67
N GLU A 158 13.03 1.82 -6.73
CA GLU A 158 13.62 2.97 -6.00
C GLU A 158 13.60 2.74 -4.48
N VAL A 159 12.51 2.19 -3.93
CA VAL A 159 12.44 1.81 -2.51
C VAL A 159 13.45 0.72 -2.17
N GLN A 160 13.51 -0.36 -2.98
CA GLN A 160 14.44 -1.47 -2.74
C GLN A 160 15.92 -1.05 -2.85
N ARG A 161 16.24 -0.14 -3.77
CA ARG A 161 17.58 0.46 -3.92
C ARG A 161 17.95 1.31 -2.71
N ALA A 162 17.02 2.15 -2.24
CA ALA A 162 17.26 3.03 -1.10
C ALA A 162 17.35 2.29 0.24
N LEU A 163 16.63 1.16 0.39
CA LEU A 163 16.58 0.34 1.60
C LEU A 163 16.83 -1.16 1.30
N PRO A 164 18.06 -1.56 0.96
CA PRO A 164 18.39 -2.96 0.69
C PRO A 164 18.15 -3.83 1.93
N GLY A 165 17.25 -4.81 1.84
CA GLY A 165 16.87 -5.69 2.95
C GLY A 165 16.02 -5.04 4.06
N GLY A 166 15.80 -3.72 4.01
CA GLY A 166 14.99 -2.95 4.96
C GLY A 166 13.63 -2.50 4.39
N SER A 167 13.17 -3.13 3.32
CA SER A 167 11.91 -2.80 2.65
C SER A 167 11.00 -4.01 2.49
N THR A 168 9.69 -3.76 2.47
CA THR A 168 8.65 -4.74 2.11
C THR A 168 7.73 -4.12 1.08
N ILE A 169 7.56 -4.80 -0.04
CA ILE A 169 6.64 -4.40 -1.10
C ILE A 169 5.36 -5.21 -0.94
N VAL A 170 4.22 -4.53 -0.83
CA VAL A 170 2.90 -5.18 -0.80
C VAL A 170 2.19 -4.85 -2.10
N ARG A 171 1.81 -5.85 -2.89
CA ARG A 171 1.09 -5.69 -4.18
C ARG A 171 -0.37 -6.11 -4.02
N PRO A 172 -1.22 -5.29 -3.38
CA PRO A 172 -2.62 -5.64 -3.21
C PRO A 172 -3.33 -5.72 -4.57
N PRO A 173 -4.38 -6.56 -4.70
CA PRO A 173 -5.37 -6.44 -5.76
C PRO A 173 -6.20 -5.17 -5.56
N VAL A 174 -7.38 -5.08 -6.18
CA VAL A 174 -8.30 -3.96 -5.92
C VAL A 174 -8.67 -3.96 -4.43
N ILE A 175 -8.31 -2.89 -3.73
CA ILE A 175 -8.74 -2.63 -2.34
C ILE A 175 -10.09 -1.93 -2.40
N VAL A 176 -11.05 -2.43 -1.64
CA VAL A 176 -12.43 -1.94 -1.62
C VAL A 176 -12.90 -1.77 -0.18
N GLY A 177 -13.82 -0.83 0.05
CA GLY A 177 -14.44 -0.62 1.36
C GLY A 177 -14.69 0.85 1.69
N PRO A 178 -15.08 1.15 2.95
CA PRO A 178 -15.37 2.52 3.37
C PRO A 178 -14.22 3.49 3.09
N GLY A 179 -14.54 4.56 2.35
CA GLY A 179 -13.57 5.57 1.91
C GLY A 179 -13.00 5.35 0.50
N ASP A 180 -13.36 4.26 -0.18
CA ASP A 180 -13.04 4.08 -1.61
C ASP A 180 -13.89 5.05 -2.43
N ALA A 181 -13.24 6.00 -3.09
CA ALA A 181 -13.91 6.96 -3.97
C ALA A 181 -13.91 6.53 -5.44
N SER A 182 -13.30 5.39 -5.77
CA SER A 182 -13.15 4.94 -7.15
C SER A 182 -14.37 4.21 -7.69
N ASP A 183 -15.17 3.61 -6.79
CA ASP A 183 -16.34 2.78 -7.09
C ASP A 183 -16.11 1.64 -8.10
N ARG A 184 -14.84 1.29 -8.35
CA ARG A 184 -14.44 0.35 -9.41
C ARG A 184 -14.94 -1.07 -9.18
N PHE A 185 -15.27 -1.39 -7.94
CA PHE A 185 -15.80 -2.70 -7.56
C PHE A 185 -17.11 -2.58 -6.78
N THR A 186 -17.20 -1.62 -5.86
CA THR A 186 -18.37 -1.41 -5.00
C THR A 186 -19.64 -1.12 -5.79
N TYR A 187 -19.54 -0.49 -6.96
CA TYR A 187 -20.65 -0.29 -7.89
C TYR A 187 -21.38 -1.61 -8.16
N TRP A 188 -20.63 -2.67 -8.48
CA TRP A 188 -21.19 -3.97 -8.84
C TRP A 188 -21.87 -4.64 -7.66
N VAL A 189 -21.26 -4.57 -6.48
CA VAL A 189 -21.83 -5.13 -5.24
C VAL A 189 -23.15 -4.44 -4.90
N ASP A 190 -23.17 -3.11 -4.89
CA ASP A 190 -24.37 -2.33 -4.62
C ASP A 190 -25.43 -2.52 -5.71
N ARG A 191 -25.03 -2.49 -6.98
CA ARG A 191 -25.94 -2.66 -8.11
C ARG A 191 -26.57 -4.05 -8.11
N VAL A 192 -25.82 -5.12 -7.87
CA VAL A 192 -26.37 -6.48 -7.78
C VAL A 192 -27.32 -6.60 -6.58
N HIS A 193 -26.97 -6.01 -5.43
CA HIS A 193 -27.83 -6.01 -4.24
C HIS A 193 -29.20 -5.35 -4.50
N ARG A 194 -29.24 -4.26 -5.27
CA ARG A 194 -30.49 -3.58 -5.66
C ARG A 194 -31.36 -4.38 -6.65
N GLY A 195 -30.82 -5.39 -7.31
CA GLY A 195 -31.54 -6.24 -8.28
C GLY A 195 -31.97 -5.53 -9.57
N GLY A 196 -32.64 -6.25 -10.48
CA GLY A 196 -33.01 -5.74 -11.82
C GLY A 196 -31.89 -5.88 -12.85
N GLU A 197 -31.99 -5.14 -13.96
CA GLU A 197 -31.04 -5.24 -15.07
C GLU A 197 -29.70 -4.55 -14.75
N VAL A 198 -28.60 -5.29 -14.88
CA VAL A 198 -27.25 -4.82 -14.56
C VAL A 198 -26.39 -4.91 -15.81
N LEU A 199 -25.90 -3.77 -16.30
CA LEU A 199 -24.88 -3.74 -17.36
C LEU A 199 -23.62 -4.41 -16.81
N ALA A 200 -23.06 -5.45 -17.44
CA ALA A 200 -21.80 -6.10 -17.06
C ALA A 200 -20.66 -5.74 -18.05
N PRO A 201 -19.37 -5.69 -17.63
CA PRO A 201 -18.28 -5.41 -18.55
C PRO A 201 -17.97 -6.65 -19.41
N GLY A 202 -17.87 -6.47 -20.72
CA GLY A 202 -17.50 -7.53 -21.67
C GLY A 202 -18.28 -7.46 -22.98
N ALA A 203 -18.11 -8.48 -23.82
CA ALA A 203 -19.12 -8.89 -24.78
C ALA A 203 -19.89 -10.06 -24.14
N PRO A 204 -21.24 -10.02 -24.12
CA PRO A 204 -22.05 -11.08 -23.52
C PRO A 204 -21.84 -12.44 -24.21
#